data_AF-A0A165BPV7-F1
#
_entry.id   AF-A0A165BPV7-F1
#
_cell.length_a   1.000
_cell.length_b   1.000
_cell.length_c   1.000
_cell.angle_alpha   90.00
_cell.angle_beta   90.00
_cell.angle_gamma   90.00
#
_symmetry.space_group_name_H-M   'P 1'
#
loop_
_entity.id
_entity.type
_entity.pdbx_description
1 polymer ?
#
loop_
_entity_poly.entity_id
_entity_poly.type
_entity_poly.pdbx_seq_one_letter_code
_entity_poly.pdbx_strand_id
1 'polypeptide(L)'
;MNSYPPELLVQLAPRMFVGGLDPPQPPGEGRDPFAVLSYRLREALLNQRKVAIWQPERNKTFQVVIVDKDVRFPPRKLVPPDDPQYSSAHSPLSPLTPTSPLYPDGLIAPIWVRKHTTLVPSVFVMFMHIFEPSQNAPHSPLDTGDGDHEREAEERMRDNELCAEIAQRKKSTSERGVKLTVVLLASRRMLDNPSLDGRLTYIRRQSGLDPRAALFVLSPVSQAEIGDFVRSLQEALYEPALEYYTNHSKRVRRKRNRHSQAGTSYAAPSLAGSKSAARPLRPEGWTVRYEYKMACFAEFRGEDEVALKHYQDAYSTLLLMFGSTAILPPRTKRWAEAKVLSDCIDLKVCPARSNDSHHRIHCSSRYASCICITMSTHSHSHSILATCANLQTSHGVGE
;
A
#
# COMPACT_ATOMS: atom_id res chain seq x y z
N MET A 1 10.08 -5.13 -26.84
CA MET A 1 9.24 -5.64 -25.75
C MET A 1 9.08 -4.52 -24.73
N ASN A 2 7.91 -3.88 -24.67
CA ASN A 2 7.64 -2.91 -23.62
C ASN A 2 7.54 -3.68 -22.30
N SER A 3 8.43 -3.40 -21.35
CA SER A 3 8.40 -4.03 -20.03
C SER A 3 7.05 -3.79 -19.35
N TYR A 4 6.42 -4.86 -18.87
CA TYR A 4 5.20 -4.75 -18.07
C TYR A 4 5.42 -3.84 -16.85
N PRO A 5 4.41 -3.05 -16.43
CA PRO A 5 4.56 -2.19 -15.26
C PRO A 5 4.85 -3.03 -14.01
N PRO A 6 5.98 -2.81 -13.31
CA PRO A 6 6.36 -3.64 -12.17
C PRO A 6 5.31 -3.60 -11.05
N GLU A 7 4.59 -2.48 -10.89
CA GLU A 7 3.54 -2.35 -9.88
C GLU A 7 2.40 -3.37 -10.03
N LEU A 8 2.12 -3.82 -11.26
CA LEU A 8 1.06 -4.79 -11.52
C LEU A 8 1.54 -6.23 -11.32
N LEU A 9 2.87 -6.45 -11.28
CA LEU A 9 3.48 -7.78 -11.20
C LEU A 9 3.91 -8.15 -9.79
N VAL A 10 4.44 -7.19 -9.03
CA VAL A 10 5.05 -7.45 -7.71
C VAL A 10 4.02 -7.94 -6.70
N GLN A 11 4.37 -8.95 -5.91
CA GLN A 11 3.52 -9.43 -4.83
C GLN A 11 3.26 -8.29 -3.82
N LEU A 12 1.99 -8.07 -3.51
CA LEU A 12 1.56 -6.98 -2.65
C LEU A 12 1.65 -7.39 -1.19
N ALA A 13 2.07 -6.45 -0.34
CA ALA A 13 2.18 -6.63 1.10
C ALA A 13 1.87 -5.32 1.83
N PRO A 14 1.43 -5.39 3.10
CA PRO A 14 1.14 -4.21 3.90
C PRO A 14 2.27 -3.17 3.86
N ARG A 15 1.91 -1.89 3.73
CA ARG A 15 2.88 -0.80 3.67
C ARG A 15 3.09 -0.13 5.02
N MET A 16 4.34 -0.10 5.46
CA MET A 16 4.77 0.62 6.66
C MET A 16 5.63 1.80 6.26
N PHE A 17 5.24 3.00 6.68
CA PHE A 17 6.11 4.17 6.61
C PHE A 17 6.83 4.32 7.93
N VAL A 18 8.12 4.64 7.86
CA VAL A 18 8.96 4.87 9.03
C VAL A 18 9.59 6.24 8.91
N GLY A 19 9.29 7.13 9.86
CA GLY A 19 9.88 8.47 9.95
C GLY A 19 10.76 8.63 11.18
N GLY A 20 11.71 9.57 11.12
CA GLY A 20 12.63 9.87 12.23
C GLY A 20 13.83 8.95 12.36
N LEU A 21 14.11 8.15 11.33
CA LEU A 21 15.37 7.42 11.16
C LEU A 21 16.19 8.08 10.05
N ASP A 22 16.66 9.29 10.32
CA ASP A 22 17.39 10.10 9.35
C ASP A 22 18.67 9.37 8.88
N PRO A 23 19.09 9.54 7.62
CA PRO A 23 20.28 8.88 7.10
C PRO A 23 21.51 9.39 7.87
N PRO A 24 22.26 8.52 8.56
CA PRO A 24 23.46 8.96 9.21
C PRO A 24 24.57 9.15 8.18
N GLN A 25 25.41 10.16 8.40
CA GLN A 25 26.78 10.17 7.88
C GLN A 25 27.46 8.81 8.22
N PRO A 26 28.38 8.30 7.38
CA PRO A 26 29.00 7.00 7.56
C PRO A 26 29.65 6.85 8.96
N PRO A 27 29.72 5.63 9.52
CA PRO A 27 30.28 5.39 10.84
C PRO A 27 31.74 5.84 10.90
N GLY A 28 32.01 6.86 11.72
CA GLY A 28 33.34 7.28 12.15
C GLY A 28 33.44 7.14 13.68
N GLU A 29 34.64 6.95 14.20
CA GLU A 29 34.90 6.70 15.62
C GLU A 29 34.44 7.88 16.51
N GLY A 30 33.76 7.58 17.62
CA GLY A 30 33.34 8.56 18.65
C GLY A 30 31.87 9.02 18.64
N ARG A 31 30.94 8.26 18.04
CA ARG A 31 29.57 8.75 17.75
C ARG A 31 28.48 8.39 18.77
N ASP A 32 27.53 9.32 18.91
CA ASP A 32 26.25 9.22 19.63
C ASP A 32 25.58 7.83 19.48
N PRO A 33 25.32 7.10 20.60
CA PRO A 33 24.66 5.80 20.59
C PRO A 33 23.32 5.77 19.86
N PHE A 34 22.57 6.88 19.85
CA PHE A 34 21.28 6.96 19.18
C PHE A 34 21.42 7.05 17.66
N ALA A 35 22.47 7.72 17.15
CA ALA A 35 22.75 7.73 15.72
C ALA A 35 23.09 6.33 15.19
N VAL A 36 23.86 5.55 15.96
CA VAL A 36 24.19 4.15 15.64
C VAL A 36 22.94 3.27 15.67
N LEU A 37 22.08 3.44 16.69
CA LEU A 37 20.80 2.73 16.80
C LEU A 37 19.89 3.03 15.60
N SER A 38 19.74 4.30 15.24
CA SER A 38 18.91 4.73 14.11
C SER A 38 19.39 4.15 12.79
N TYR A 39 20.71 4.11 12.55
CA TYR A 39 21.28 3.45 11.39
C TYR A 39 20.91 1.95 11.33
N ARG A 40 21.13 1.24 12.43
CA ARG A 40 20.89 -0.20 12.52
C ARG A 40 19.41 -0.54 12.39
N LEU A 41 18.52 0.26 12.99
CA LEU A 41 17.07 0.12 12.83
C LEU A 41 16.65 0.31 11.38
N ARG A 42 17.18 1.34 10.71
CA ARG A 42 16.90 1.60 9.30
C ARG A 42 17.29 0.41 8.42
N GLU A 43 18.50 -0.12 8.59
CA GLU A 43 18.98 -1.30 7.88
C GLU A 43 18.13 -2.54 8.20
N ALA A 44 17.85 -2.79 9.48
CA ALA A 44 17.06 -3.93 9.92
C ALA A 44 15.65 -3.90 9.34
N LEU A 45 15.00 -2.73 9.30
CA LEU A 45 13.64 -2.55 8.76
C LEU A 45 13.58 -2.69 7.24
N LEU A 46 14.56 -2.13 6.51
CA LEU A 46 14.61 -2.21 5.04
C LEU A 46 14.90 -3.63 4.55
N ASN A 47 15.69 -4.40 5.31
CA ASN A 47 16.09 -5.76 4.93
C ASN A 47 15.02 -6.83 5.22
N GLN A 48 13.89 -6.48 5.86
CA GLN A 48 12.83 -7.44 6.18
C GLN A 48 12.16 -8.05 4.94
N ARG A 49 11.98 -7.24 3.89
CA ARG A 49 11.25 -7.69 2.69
C ARG A 49 11.74 -6.98 1.44
N LYS A 50 12.22 -7.76 0.47
CA LYS A 50 12.61 -7.28 -0.86
C LYS A 50 11.45 -7.43 -1.85
N VAL A 51 11.11 -6.37 -2.58
CA VAL A 51 10.05 -6.42 -3.60
C VAL A 51 10.39 -7.48 -4.64
N ALA A 52 9.47 -8.41 -4.89
CA ALA A 52 9.61 -9.48 -5.87
C ALA A 52 8.26 -9.79 -6.51
N ILE A 53 8.28 -10.43 -7.68
CA ILE A 53 7.06 -10.92 -8.37
C ILE A 53 6.38 -12.01 -7.53
N TRP A 54 7.18 -12.86 -6.89
CA TRP A 54 6.73 -13.93 -6.02
C TRP A 54 7.68 -14.08 -4.83
N GLN A 55 7.11 -14.25 -3.64
CA GLN A 55 7.81 -14.64 -2.42
C GLN A 55 7.14 -15.89 -1.84
N PRO A 56 7.91 -16.96 -1.60
CA PRO A 56 7.37 -18.21 -1.04
C PRO A 56 7.03 -18.08 0.46
N GLU A 57 7.65 -17.14 1.17
CA GLU A 57 7.54 -16.99 2.61
C GLU A 57 6.27 -16.23 3.02
N ARG A 58 5.47 -16.85 3.89
CA ARG A 58 4.21 -16.31 4.43
C ARG A 58 4.42 -15.58 5.76
N ASN A 59 5.52 -14.85 5.90
CA ASN A 59 5.81 -14.13 7.13
C ASN A 59 4.96 -12.85 7.21
N LYS A 60 4.48 -12.50 8.40
CA LYS A 60 3.73 -11.26 8.72
C LYS A 60 4.62 -10.02 8.59
N THR A 61 5.08 -9.77 7.38
CA THR A 61 6.10 -8.76 7.06
C THR A 61 5.48 -7.58 6.36
N PHE A 62 6.11 -6.44 6.56
CA PHE A 62 5.76 -5.20 5.88
C PHE A 62 6.73 -4.93 4.74
N GLN A 63 6.23 -4.29 3.70
CA GLN A 63 7.12 -3.57 2.81
C GLN A 63 7.34 -2.15 3.37
N VAL A 64 8.51 -1.95 3.96
CA VAL A 64 8.90 -0.71 4.64
C VAL A 64 9.38 0.36 3.65
N VAL A 65 9.05 1.62 3.92
CA VAL A 65 9.58 2.80 3.23
C VAL A 65 9.99 3.83 4.29
N ILE A 66 11.24 4.28 4.22
CA ILE A 66 11.72 5.39 5.07
C ILE A 66 11.25 6.71 4.45
N VAL A 67 10.69 7.58 5.27
CA VAL A 67 10.10 8.85 4.86
C VAL A 67 10.42 9.95 5.88
N ASP A 68 10.23 11.20 5.50
CA ASP A 68 10.25 12.30 6.47
C ASP A 68 9.10 12.15 7.49
N LYS A 69 9.32 12.63 8.72
CA LYS A 69 8.29 12.76 9.76
C LYS A 69 7.11 13.59 9.26
N ASP A 70 7.37 14.61 8.46
CA ASP A 70 6.36 15.55 7.97
C ASP A 70 5.69 15.15 6.64
N VAL A 71 6.06 13.98 6.07
CA VAL A 71 5.65 13.56 4.73
C VAL A 71 4.14 13.72 4.49
N ARG A 72 3.78 14.38 3.39
CA ARG A 72 2.40 14.65 3.01
C ARG A 72 1.80 13.51 2.21
N PHE A 73 0.59 13.08 2.59
CA PHE A 73 -0.16 12.12 1.79
C PHE A 73 -0.85 12.78 0.59
N PRO A 74 -0.95 12.11 -0.56
CA PRO A 74 -1.63 12.64 -1.73
C PRO A 74 -3.11 12.96 -1.44
N PRO A 75 -3.70 13.95 -2.14
CA PRO A 75 -5.09 14.33 -1.97
C PRO A 75 -6.04 13.17 -2.34
N ARG A 76 -7.11 13.00 -1.55
CA ARG A 76 -8.11 11.91 -1.77
C ARG A 76 -9.03 12.21 -2.96
N LYS A 77 -9.35 13.49 -3.15
CA LYS A 77 -10.23 14.05 -4.18
C LYS A 77 -9.57 15.31 -4.73
N LEU A 78 -10.00 15.76 -5.91
CA LEU A 78 -9.46 16.99 -6.53
C LEU A 78 -9.77 18.26 -5.72
N VAL A 79 -10.79 18.18 -4.89
CA VAL A 79 -11.33 19.32 -4.16
C VAL A 79 -11.00 19.15 -2.66
N PRO A 80 -10.71 20.24 -1.91
CA PRO A 80 -10.53 20.19 -0.47
C PRO A 80 -11.77 19.67 0.29
N PRO A 81 -11.61 19.09 1.49
CA PRO A 81 -12.73 18.61 2.31
C PRO A 81 -13.78 19.68 2.65
N ASP A 82 -13.37 20.94 2.71
CA ASP A 82 -14.23 22.07 3.12
C ASP A 82 -15.12 22.59 1.97
N ASP A 83 -14.89 22.12 0.75
CA ASP A 83 -15.67 22.54 -0.42
C ASP A 83 -17.02 21.79 -0.46
N PRO A 84 -18.14 22.48 -0.74
CA PRO A 84 -19.45 21.86 -0.92
C PRO A 84 -19.47 20.72 -1.96
N GLN A 85 -18.62 20.82 -2.99
CA GLN A 85 -18.50 19.83 -4.07
C GLN A 85 -17.67 18.61 -3.66
N TYR A 86 -17.07 18.59 -2.47
CA TYR A 86 -16.24 17.48 -2.02
C TYR A 86 -17.03 16.16 -2.04
N SER A 87 -18.31 16.16 -1.68
CA SER A 87 -19.15 14.96 -1.59
C SER A 87 -19.29 14.25 -2.96
N SER A 88 -19.54 15.01 -4.02
CA SER A 88 -19.70 14.55 -5.41
C SER A 88 -18.37 14.35 -6.13
N ALA A 89 -17.28 14.96 -5.66
CA ALA A 89 -15.97 14.85 -6.28
C ALA A 89 -15.45 13.41 -6.36
N HIS A 90 -14.87 13.08 -7.51
CA HIS A 90 -14.24 11.80 -7.77
C HIS A 90 -12.73 11.82 -7.46
N SER A 91 -12.15 10.62 -7.35
CA SER A 91 -10.70 10.49 -7.21
C SER A 91 -10.01 10.94 -8.50
N PRO A 92 -8.81 11.56 -8.42
CA PRO A 92 -8.02 11.92 -9.61
C PRO A 92 -7.69 10.74 -10.54
N LEU A 93 -7.78 9.50 -10.03
CA LEU A 93 -7.54 8.26 -10.79
C LEU A 93 -8.86 7.57 -11.23
N SER A 94 -9.98 8.29 -11.22
CA SER A 94 -11.28 7.80 -11.66
C SER A 94 -11.43 7.98 -13.18
N PRO A 95 -12.11 7.08 -13.91
CA PRO A 95 -12.44 7.31 -15.32
C PRO A 95 -13.55 8.38 -15.45
N LEU A 96 -14.19 8.76 -14.34
CA LEU A 96 -15.18 9.84 -14.26
C LEU A 96 -14.56 11.23 -14.07
N THR A 97 -13.24 11.33 -14.01
CA THR A 97 -12.53 12.60 -13.79
C THR A 97 -11.84 13.01 -15.09
N PRO A 98 -12.20 14.13 -15.74
CA PRO A 98 -11.66 14.51 -17.05
C PRO A 98 -10.14 14.59 -17.14
N THR A 99 -9.46 15.00 -16.06
CA THR A 99 -8.00 15.11 -15.99
C THR A 99 -7.29 13.78 -15.69
N SER A 100 -8.03 12.70 -15.51
CA SER A 100 -7.48 11.37 -15.19
C SER A 100 -6.92 10.70 -16.44
N PRO A 101 -5.80 9.96 -16.34
CA PRO A 101 -5.30 9.14 -17.45
C PRO A 101 -6.28 8.02 -17.86
N LEU A 102 -7.26 7.72 -17.00
CA LEU A 102 -8.30 6.72 -17.24
C LEU A 102 -9.59 7.33 -17.82
N TYR A 103 -9.67 8.65 -18.01
CA TYR A 103 -10.86 9.24 -18.64
C TYR A 103 -10.93 8.85 -20.12
N PRO A 104 -12.13 8.57 -20.67
CA PRO A 104 -13.43 8.39 -19.99
C PRO A 104 -13.71 6.94 -19.54
N ASP A 105 -12.93 5.98 -20.03
CA ASP A 105 -13.28 4.55 -20.10
C ASP A 105 -12.11 3.59 -19.81
N GLY A 106 -11.07 4.06 -19.12
CA GLY A 106 -9.92 3.25 -18.76
C GLY A 106 -10.22 2.22 -17.68
N LEU A 107 -9.49 1.10 -17.69
CA LEU A 107 -9.63 0.00 -16.71
C LEU A 107 -8.80 0.27 -15.45
N ILE A 108 -7.54 -0.15 -15.40
CA ILE A 108 -6.65 0.07 -14.25
C ILE A 108 -5.34 0.64 -14.77
N ALA A 109 -4.88 1.73 -14.15
CA ALA A 109 -3.55 2.28 -14.42
C ALA A 109 -2.57 1.86 -13.30
N PRO A 110 -1.29 1.60 -13.61
CA PRO A 110 -0.28 1.22 -12.61
C PRO A 110 -0.18 2.21 -11.44
N ILE A 111 -0.40 3.50 -11.70
CA ILE A 111 -0.42 4.55 -10.67
C ILE A 111 -1.45 4.30 -9.55
N TRP A 112 -2.53 3.56 -9.81
CA TRP A 112 -3.48 3.18 -8.77
C TRP A 112 -2.86 2.20 -7.77
N VAL A 113 -2.10 1.22 -8.23
CA VAL A 113 -1.36 0.31 -7.36
C VAL A 113 -0.23 1.06 -6.66
N ARG A 114 0.50 1.92 -7.40
CA ARG A 114 1.56 2.78 -6.86
C ARG A 114 1.09 3.61 -5.67
N LYS A 115 -0.14 4.13 -5.69
CA LYS A 115 -0.72 4.83 -4.55
C LYS A 115 -0.67 4.00 -3.25
N HIS A 116 -0.98 2.70 -3.34
CA HIS A 116 -1.04 1.79 -2.21
C HIS A 116 0.30 1.10 -1.91
N THR A 117 1.30 1.27 -2.78
CA THR A 117 2.66 0.74 -2.56
C THR A 117 3.67 1.83 -2.18
N THR A 118 3.56 3.06 -2.64
CA THR A 118 4.61 4.07 -2.38
C THR A 118 4.12 5.38 -1.78
N LEU A 119 2.81 5.69 -1.84
CA LEU A 119 2.32 7.01 -1.45
C LEU A 119 1.50 7.04 -0.16
N VAL A 120 0.87 5.92 0.19
CA VAL A 120 0.02 5.82 1.38
C VAL A 120 0.29 4.50 2.09
N PRO A 121 0.68 4.52 3.37
CA PRO A 121 0.89 3.31 4.15
C PRO A 121 -0.43 2.81 4.77
N SER A 122 -0.41 1.59 5.29
CA SER A 122 -1.42 1.10 6.23
C SER A 122 -1.07 1.50 7.68
N VAL A 123 0.22 1.59 8.01
CA VAL A 123 0.74 1.98 9.33
C VAL A 123 1.89 2.98 9.20
N PHE A 124 1.96 3.94 10.11
CA PHE A 124 3.03 4.93 10.18
C PHE A 124 3.74 4.81 11.53
N VAL A 125 5.03 4.50 11.51
CA VAL A 125 5.89 4.42 12.70
C VAL A 125 6.76 5.66 12.74
N MET A 126 6.74 6.38 13.86
CA MET A 126 7.51 7.60 14.05
C MET A 126 8.52 7.42 15.19
N PHE A 127 9.80 7.48 14.86
CA PHE A 127 10.89 7.46 15.84
C PHE A 127 11.17 8.89 16.31
N MET A 128 11.13 9.09 17.62
CA MET A 128 11.35 10.38 18.27
C MET A 128 12.26 10.20 19.47
N HIS A 129 13.05 11.20 19.83
CA HIS A 129 13.88 11.16 21.02
C HIS A 129 13.13 11.80 22.19
N ILE A 130 13.09 11.15 23.36
CA ILE A 130 12.60 11.81 24.57
C ILE A 130 13.65 12.81 25.05
N PHE A 131 13.26 14.00 25.50
CA PHE A 131 14.26 14.94 26.00
C PHE A 131 14.87 14.42 27.31
N GLU A 132 16.21 14.45 27.37
CA GLU A 132 17.00 14.08 28.54
C GLU A 132 17.94 15.24 28.90
N PRO A 133 17.93 15.73 30.15
CA PRO A 133 18.83 16.80 30.58
C PRO A 133 20.31 16.40 30.43
N SER A 134 21.14 17.29 29.87
CA SER A 134 22.57 17.05 29.74
C SER A 134 23.27 17.09 31.10
N GLN A 135 23.96 16.00 31.46
CA GLN A 135 24.73 15.94 32.71
C GLN A 135 26.05 16.75 32.66
N ASN A 136 26.47 17.20 31.49
CA ASN A 136 27.73 17.95 31.32
C ASN A 136 27.55 19.46 31.43
N ALA A 137 26.35 19.96 31.76
CA ALA A 137 26.20 21.34 32.15
C ALA A 137 26.96 21.52 33.47
N PRO A 138 28.06 22.30 33.52
CA PRO A 138 28.83 22.47 34.73
C PRO A 138 27.91 23.02 35.81
N HIS A 139 27.68 22.23 36.85
CA HIS A 139 27.08 22.74 38.07
C HIS A 139 28.02 23.82 38.61
N SER A 140 27.67 25.08 38.37
CA SER A 140 28.33 26.18 39.06
C SER A 140 27.96 26.03 40.54
N PRO A 141 28.92 25.96 41.47
CA PRO A 141 28.63 25.83 42.90
C PRO A 141 27.91 27.05 43.52
N LEU A 142 27.51 28.02 42.68
CA LEU A 142 26.71 29.21 43.00
C LEU A 142 25.25 29.11 42.53
N ASP A 143 24.83 27.99 41.93
CA ASP A 143 23.47 27.80 41.43
C ASP A 143 22.49 27.75 42.62
N THR A 144 21.71 28.81 42.80
CA THR A 144 20.58 28.85 43.72
C THR A 144 19.56 27.80 43.28
N GLY A 145 18.69 27.32 44.18
CA GLY A 145 17.69 26.26 43.88
C GLY A 145 16.72 26.51 42.71
N ASP A 146 16.90 27.59 41.95
CA ASP A 146 16.21 27.93 40.72
C ASP A 146 16.62 27.04 39.52
N GLY A 147 17.85 26.52 39.50
CA GLY A 147 18.36 25.70 38.38
C GLY A 147 17.61 24.39 38.16
N ASP A 148 17.09 23.76 39.22
CA ASP A 148 16.26 22.55 39.11
C ASP A 148 14.85 22.89 38.59
N HIS A 149 14.28 24.03 38.99
CA HIS A 149 13.01 24.52 38.46
C HIS A 149 13.10 24.87 36.97
N GLU A 150 14.20 25.46 36.53
CA GLU A 150 14.46 25.76 35.12
C GLU A 150 14.59 24.48 34.28
N ARG A 151 15.32 23.48 34.76
CA ARG A 151 15.46 22.16 34.09
C ARG A 151 14.12 21.44 33.97
N GLU A 152 13.31 21.44 35.02
CA GLU A 152 11.96 20.89 34.97
C GLU A 152 11.06 21.66 34.00
N ALA A 153 11.18 22.98 33.94
CA ALA A 153 10.43 23.80 33.00
C ALA A 153 10.81 23.50 31.55
N GLU A 154 12.11 23.34 31.27
CA GLU A 154 12.62 22.93 29.96
C GLU A 154 12.11 21.53 29.60
N GLU A 155 12.19 20.56 30.51
CA GLU A 155 11.67 19.20 30.28
C GLU A 155 10.19 19.22 29.91
N ARG A 156 9.36 19.95 30.68
CA ARG A 156 7.93 20.11 30.39
C ARG A 156 7.70 20.80 29.05
N MET A 157 8.49 21.81 28.71
CA MET A 157 8.41 22.50 27.42
C MET A 157 8.70 21.54 26.26
N ARG A 158 9.75 20.72 26.37
CA ARG A 158 10.13 19.74 25.33
C ARG A 158 9.12 18.61 25.21
N ASP A 159 8.55 18.15 26.31
CA ASP A 159 7.46 17.18 26.31
C ASP A 159 6.19 17.77 25.66
N ASN A 160 5.89 19.06 25.89
CA ASN A 160 4.79 19.77 25.21
C ASN A 160 4.99 19.85 23.68
N GLU A 161 6.20 20.20 23.24
CA GLU A 161 6.55 20.24 21.81
C GLU A 161 6.39 18.86 21.16
N LEU A 162 6.94 17.81 21.80
CA LEU A 162 6.80 16.42 21.36
C LEU A 162 5.33 16.00 21.25
N CYS A 163 4.50 16.37 22.24
CA CYS A 163 3.07 16.07 22.22
C CYS A 163 2.36 16.77 21.07
N ALA A 164 2.69 18.03 20.80
CA ALA A 164 2.10 18.79 19.71
C ALA A 164 2.42 18.15 18.34
N GLU A 165 3.68 17.74 18.13
CA GLU A 165 4.12 17.07 16.91
C GLU A 165 3.40 15.72 16.72
N ILE A 166 3.33 14.89 17.77
CA ILE A 166 2.61 13.61 17.72
C ILE A 166 1.12 13.84 17.45
N ALA A 167 0.47 14.79 18.12
CA ALA A 167 -0.94 15.09 17.94
C ALA A 167 -1.24 15.55 16.50
N GLN A 168 -0.39 16.41 15.93
CA GLN A 168 -0.49 16.85 14.55
C GLN A 168 -0.37 15.68 13.57
N ARG A 169 0.61 14.80 13.78
CA ARG A 169 0.79 13.61 12.94
C ARG A 169 -0.38 12.64 13.07
N LYS A 170 -0.90 12.43 14.29
CA LYS A 170 -2.07 11.59 14.57
C LYS A 170 -3.30 12.08 13.82
N LYS A 171 -3.55 13.39 13.78
CA LYS A 171 -4.67 13.98 13.02
C LYS A 171 -4.57 13.63 11.54
N SER A 172 -3.41 13.89 10.93
CA SER A 172 -3.20 13.66 9.49
C SER A 172 -3.31 12.18 9.05
N THR A 173 -2.87 11.27 9.91
CA THR A 173 -2.91 9.81 9.68
C THR A 173 -4.31 9.25 9.92
N SER A 174 -5.00 9.68 10.99
CA SER A 174 -6.36 9.26 11.33
C SER A 174 -7.39 9.60 10.22
N GLU A 175 -7.28 10.78 9.60
CA GLU A 175 -8.13 11.17 8.46
C GLU A 175 -8.00 10.23 7.23
N ARG A 176 -6.89 9.49 7.15
CA ARG A 176 -6.62 8.48 6.12
C ARG A 176 -6.92 7.05 6.60
N GLY A 177 -7.29 6.89 7.86
CA GLY A 177 -7.45 5.59 8.52
C GLY A 177 -6.14 4.87 8.77
N VAL A 178 -5.00 5.57 8.69
CA VAL A 178 -3.66 5.02 8.92
C VAL A 178 -3.40 4.98 10.42
N LYS A 179 -2.94 3.84 10.95
CA LYS A 179 -2.55 3.73 12.37
C LYS A 179 -1.19 4.40 12.57
N LEU A 180 -1.12 5.37 13.47
CA LEU A 180 0.13 5.96 13.95
C LEU A 180 0.63 5.21 15.19
N THR A 181 1.92 4.89 15.19
CA THR A 181 2.65 4.34 16.32
C THR A 181 3.94 5.13 16.52
N VAL A 182 4.25 5.46 17.77
CA VAL A 182 5.44 6.22 18.14
C VAL A 182 6.42 5.31 18.87
N VAL A 183 7.70 5.42 18.52
CA VAL A 183 8.79 4.77 19.24
C VAL A 183 9.66 5.87 19.82
N LEU A 184 9.67 5.98 21.15
CA LEU A 184 10.53 6.91 21.87
C LEU A 184 11.89 6.29 22.10
N LEU A 185 12.92 6.93 21.59
CA LEU A 185 14.31 6.62 21.88
C LEU A 185 14.68 7.28 23.21
N ALA A 186 15.17 6.49 24.15
CA ALA A 186 15.56 6.92 25.49
C ALA A 186 16.83 6.18 25.95
N SER A 187 17.67 6.80 26.75
CA SER A 187 18.87 6.16 27.29
C SER A 187 18.49 5.12 28.34
N ARG A 188 19.41 4.19 28.63
CA ARG A 188 19.20 3.22 29.71
C ARG A 188 18.96 3.91 31.06
N ARG A 189 19.65 5.02 31.31
CA ARG A 189 19.47 5.82 32.53
C ARG A 189 18.07 6.40 32.64
N MET A 190 17.50 6.86 31.52
CA MET A 190 16.13 7.36 31.51
C MET A 190 15.11 6.24 31.79
N LEU A 191 15.37 5.01 31.35
CA LEU A 191 14.54 3.85 31.68
C LEU A 191 14.54 3.50 33.17
N ASP A 192 15.64 3.78 33.87
CA ASP A 192 15.75 3.56 35.32
C ASP A 192 15.15 4.71 36.16
N ASN A 193 14.73 5.82 35.52
CA ASN A 193 14.20 6.98 36.21
C ASN A 193 12.71 6.79 36.59
N PRO A 194 12.34 6.87 37.88
CA PRO A 194 10.95 6.70 38.31
C PRO A 194 9.98 7.77 37.75
N SER A 195 10.47 8.93 37.30
CA SER A 195 9.62 9.96 36.68
C SER A 195 9.20 9.61 35.25
N LEU A 196 9.87 8.65 34.59
CA LEU A 196 9.62 8.30 33.20
C LEU A 196 8.18 7.84 32.97
N ASP A 197 7.63 6.99 33.85
CA ASP A 197 6.25 6.49 33.70
C ASP A 197 5.21 7.62 33.74
N GLY A 198 5.46 8.63 34.58
CA GLY A 198 4.66 9.86 34.65
C GLY A 198 4.73 10.63 33.33
N ARG A 199 5.93 10.81 32.79
CA ARG A 199 6.16 11.49 31.50
C ARG A 199 5.53 10.74 30.32
N LEU A 200 5.70 9.42 30.24
CA LEU A 200 5.09 8.58 29.20
C LEU A 200 3.57 8.63 29.27
N THR A 201 3.00 8.64 30.47
CA THR A 201 1.55 8.80 30.69
C THR A 201 1.08 10.17 30.24
N TYR A 202 1.83 11.22 30.58
CA TYR A 202 1.57 12.59 30.11
C TYR A 202 1.58 12.66 28.58
N ILE A 203 2.65 12.16 27.94
CA ILE A 203 2.81 12.16 26.49
C ILE A 203 1.66 11.40 25.81
N ARG A 204 1.31 10.21 26.30
CA ARG A 204 0.18 9.43 25.76
C ARG A 204 -1.12 10.22 25.81
N ARG A 205 -1.44 10.82 26.95
CA ARG A 205 -2.69 11.58 27.16
C ARG A 205 -2.72 12.85 26.33
N GLN A 206 -1.67 13.66 26.40
CA GLN A 206 -1.62 14.97 25.75
C GLN A 206 -1.54 14.86 24.22
N SER A 207 -0.83 13.86 23.70
CA SER A 207 -0.81 13.54 22.26
C SER A 207 -2.08 12.84 21.76
N GLY A 208 -2.92 12.37 22.69
CA GLY A 208 -4.10 11.55 22.42
C GLY A 208 -3.78 10.17 21.83
N LEU A 209 -2.61 9.60 22.10
CA LEU A 209 -2.27 8.25 21.62
C LEU A 209 -3.17 7.18 22.27
N ASP A 210 -3.25 6.02 21.64
CA ASP A 210 -3.91 4.87 22.24
C ASP A 210 -3.15 4.44 23.51
N PRO A 211 -3.82 4.28 24.67
CA PRO A 211 -3.15 3.97 25.93
C PRO A 211 -2.40 2.63 25.95
N ARG A 212 -2.78 1.66 25.10
CA ARG A 212 -2.28 0.27 25.18
C ARG A 212 -1.28 -0.11 24.10
N ALA A 213 -1.34 0.47 22.91
CA ALA A 213 -0.63 -0.11 21.75
C ALA A 213 0.05 0.90 20.80
N ALA A 214 0.11 2.18 21.14
CA ALA A 214 0.63 3.21 20.22
C ALA A 214 1.99 3.80 20.60
N LEU A 215 2.59 3.41 21.73
CA LEU A 215 3.86 3.96 22.21
C LEU A 215 4.80 2.85 22.67
N PHE A 216 5.96 2.76 22.02
CA PHE A 216 7.09 1.90 22.41
C PHE A 216 8.22 2.78 22.96
N VAL A 217 9.05 2.22 23.84
CA VAL A 217 10.27 2.86 24.30
C VAL A 217 11.44 1.94 23.97
N LEU A 218 12.51 2.49 23.39
CA LEU A 218 13.68 1.73 22.97
C LEU A 218 14.94 2.46 23.41
N SER A 219 15.84 1.72 24.06
CA SER A 219 17.19 2.21 24.35
C SER A 219 18.21 1.69 23.35
N PRO A 220 19.41 2.31 23.27
CA PRO A 220 20.51 1.74 22.51
C PRO A 220 20.81 0.30 22.94
N VAL A 221 20.57 -0.61 21.99
CA VAL A 221 20.66 -2.07 22.17
C VAL A 221 21.67 -2.69 21.20
N SER A 222 22.03 -3.95 21.46
CA SER A 222 22.88 -4.75 20.59
C SER A 222 22.18 -5.10 19.27
N GLN A 223 22.93 -5.54 18.26
CA GLN A 223 22.36 -5.86 16.94
C GLN A 223 21.33 -7.00 16.99
N ALA A 224 21.49 -7.97 17.90
CA ALA A 224 20.56 -9.09 18.04
C ALA A 224 19.17 -8.62 18.51
N GLU A 225 19.16 -7.78 19.55
CA GLU A 225 17.95 -7.20 20.15
C GLU A 225 17.19 -6.30 19.17
N ILE A 226 17.87 -5.65 18.22
CA ILE A 226 17.22 -4.87 17.15
C ILE A 226 16.35 -5.78 16.28
N GLY A 227 16.81 -7.00 15.98
CA GLY A 227 16.04 -7.98 15.22
C GLY A 227 14.77 -8.41 15.95
N ASP A 228 14.89 -8.67 17.25
CA ASP A 228 13.74 -9.01 18.12
C ASP A 228 12.73 -7.87 18.21
N PHE A 229 13.22 -6.64 18.41
CA PHE A 229 12.38 -5.45 18.45
C PHE A 229 11.62 -5.24 17.14
N VAL A 230 12.29 -5.33 15.98
CA VAL A 230 11.64 -5.17 14.67
C VAL A 230 10.58 -6.24 14.44
N ARG A 231 10.83 -7.50 14.82
CA ARG A 231 9.82 -8.57 14.74
C ARG A 231 8.62 -8.26 15.62
N SER A 232 8.83 -7.94 16.89
CA SER A 232 7.77 -7.59 17.85
C SER A 232 6.95 -6.37 17.37
N LEU A 233 7.62 -5.34 16.84
CA LEU A 233 6.98 -4.17 16.26
C LEU A 233 6.10 -4.54 15.07
N GLN A 234 6.59 -5.39 14.14
CA GLN A 234 5.80 -5.82 13.00
C GLN A 234 4.60 -6.68 13.42
N GLU A 235 4.78 -7.61 14.35
CA GLU A 235 3.70 -8.44 14.88
C GLU A 235 2.57 -7.60 15.50
N ALA A 236 2.93 -6.62 16.33
CA ALA A 236 1.97 -5.72 16.97
C ALA A 236 1.21 -4.83 15.96
N LEU A 237 1.84 -4.51 14.83
CA LEU A 237 1.25 -3.62 13.82
C LEU A 237 0.55 -4.34 12.67
N TYR A 238 0.72 -5.67 12.56
CA TYR A 238 0.15 -6.44 11.45
C TYR A 238 -1.38 -6.39 11.43
N GLU A 239 -2.03 -6.63 12.57
CA GLU A 239 -3.50 -6.62 12.65
C GLU A 239 -4.11 -5.24 12.31
N PRO A 240 -3.63 -4.11 12.89
CA PRO A 240 -4.05 -2.78 12.45
C PRO A 240 -3.87 -2.54 10.93
N ALA A 241 -2.81 -3.11 10.34
CA ALA A 241 -2.58 -3.00 8.91
C ALA A 241 -3.61 -3.77 8.08
N LEU A 242 -4.01 -4.96 8.52
CA LEU A 242 -5.07 -5.73 7.85
C LEU A 242 -6.42 -5.02 7.91
N GLU A 243 -6.75 -4.40 9.05
CA GLU A 243 -7.97 -3.63 9.22
C GLU A 243 -8.05 -2.47 8.22
N TYR A 244 -6.94 -1.78 7.98
CA TYR A 244 -6.83 -0.71 6.97
C TYR A 244 -7.29 -1.20 5.58
N TYR A 245 -6.81 -2.35 5.13
CA TYR A 245 -7.17 -2.91 3.81
C TYR A 245 -8.58 -3.51 3.79
N THR A 246 -9.05 -4.05 4.91
CA THR A 246 -10.45 -4.47 5.08
C THR A 246 -11.41 -3.30 4.89
N ASN A 247 -11.10 -2.13 5.47
CA ASN A 247 -11.88 -0.92 5.30
C ASN A 247 -11.85 -0.39 3.85
N HIS A 248 -10.74 -0.58 3.14
CA HIS A 248 -10.65 -0.30 1.71
C HIS A 248 -11.54 -1.23 0.86
N SER A 249 -11.51 -2.52 1.14
CA SER A 249 -12.36 -3.53 0.49
C SER A 249 -13.85 -3.22 0.67
N LYS A 250 -14.28 -2.88 1.89
CA LYS A 250 -15.66 -2.43 2.17
C LYS A 250 -16.06 -1.25 1.29
N ARG A 251 -15.18 -0.25 1.12
CA ARG A 251 -15.45 0.91 0.25
C ARG A 251 -15.57 0.53 -1.23
N VAL A 252 -14.74 -0.39 -1.71
CA VAL A 252 -14.82 -0.90 -3.09
C VAL A 252 -16.12 -1.67 -3.31
N ARG A 253 -16.50 -2.57 -2.40
CA ARG A 253 -17.75 -3.33 -2.46
C ARG A 253 -18.98 -2.42 -2.49
N ARG A 254 -19.04 -1.38 -1.66
CA ARG A 254 -20.12 -0.37 -1.72
C ARG A 254 -20.18 0.34 -3.07
N LYS A 255 -19.04 0.66 -3.68
CA LYS A 255 -18.98 1.28 -5.01
C LYS A 255 -19.43 0.32 -6.12
N ARG A 256 -19.03 -0.95 -6.04
CA ARG A 256 -19.48 -2.02 -6.94
C ARG A 256 -20.99 -2.16 -6.89
N ASN A 257 -21.57 -2.25 -5.70
CA ASN A 257 -23.03 -2.38 -5.53
C ASN A 257 -23.78 -1.17 -6.11
N ARG A 258 -23.26 0.05 -5.96
CA ARG A 258 -23.85 1.24 -6.62
C ARG A 258 -23.83 1.15 -8.14
N HIS A 259 -22.76 0.68 -8.75
CA HIS A 259 -22.69 0.54 -10.22
C HIS A 259 -23.53 -0.63 -10.73
N SER A 260 -23.59 -1.72 -9.97
CA SER A 260 -24.43 -2.87 -10.29
C SER A 260 -25.92 -2.55 -10.20
N GLN A 261 -26.34 -1.71 -9.24
CA GLN A 261 -27.73 -1.28 -9.10
C GLN A 261 -28.11 -0.11 -10.00
N ALA A 262 -27.15 0.76 -10.37
CA ALA A 262 -27.38 1.86 -11.32
C ALA A 262 -27.42 1.40 -12.78
N GLY A 263 -27.67 0.11 -13.04
CA GLY A 263 -27.74 -0.52 -14.36
C GLY A 263 -28.81 0.01 -15.32
N THR A 264 -29.41 1.18 -15.06
CA THR A 264 -30.45 1.79 -15.91
C THR A 264 -30.39 3.32 -16.02
N SER A 265 -29.47 4.05 -15.35
CA SER A 265 -29.69 5.50 -15.18
C SER A 265 -28.48 6.45 -15.24
N TYR A 266 -27.30 6.00 -15.68
CA TYR A 266 -26.32 6.95 -16.22
C TYR A 266 -26.52 7.11 -17.74
N ALA A 267 -27.69 7.64 -18.11
CA ALA A 267 -27.73 8.50 -19.29
C ALA A 267 -26.85 9.71 -18.94
N ALA A 268 -25.67 9.81 -19.53
CA ALA A 268 -25.03 11.11 -19.64
C ALA A 268 -26.08 12.08 -20.21
N PRO A 269 -26.16 13.34 -19.75
CA PRO A 269 -27.00 14.31 -20.44
C PRO A 269 -26.56 14.28 -21.91
N SER A 270 -27.45 13.81 -22.78
CA SER A 270 -27.23 13.83 -24.20
C SER A 270 -27.25 15.29 -24.61
N LEU A 271 -26.09 15.95 -24.54
CA LEU A 271 -25.81 17.12 -25.34
C LEU A 271 -25.69 16.63 -26.78
N ALA A 272 -26.86 16.40 -27.39
CA ALA A 272 -27.02 16.20 -28.81
C ALA A 272 -26.35 17.40 -29.51
N GLY A 273 -25.17 17.17 -30.09
CA GLY A 273 -24.46 18.19 -30.86
C GLY A 273 -22.94 18.18 -30.75
N SER A 274 -22.34 17.62 -29.68
CA SER A 274 -20.87 17.57 -29.57
C SER A 274 -20.33 16.25 -30.13
N LYS A 275 -19.62 16.33 -31.27
CA LYS A 275 -18.95 15.19 -31.95
C LYS A 275 -17.80 14.55 -31.14
N SER A 276 -17.63 14.92 -29.86
CA SER A 276 -16.57 14.44 -28.96
C SER A 276 -17.08 14.14 -27.54
N ALA A 277 -18.32 13.67 -27.37
CA ALA A 277 -18.76 13.16 -26.08
C ALA A 277 -18.02 11.84 -25.76
N ALA A 278 -17.04 11.92 -24.86
CA ALA A 278 -16.21 10.81 -24.46
C ALA A 278 -17.08 9.68 -23.86
N ARG A 279 -17.07 8.50 -24.49
CA ARG A 279 -17.97 7.39 -24.11
C ARG A 279 -17.61 6.90 -22.70
N PRO A 280 -18.56 6.83 -21.75
CA PRO A 280 -18.28 6.39 -20.40
C PRO A 280 -17.93 4.89 -20.34
N LEU A 281 -17.21 4.50 -19.28
CA LEU A 281 -16.86 3.11 -19.02
C LEU A 281 -18.11 2.21 -18.91
N ARG A 282 -18.10 1.12 -19.67
CA ARG A 282 -19.17 0.11 -19.70
C ARG A 282 -19.24 -0.71 -18.39
N PRO A 283 -20.37 -1.39 -18.11
CA PRO A 283 -20.53 -2.22 -16.91
C PRO A 283 -19.42 -3.27 -16.74
N GLU A 284 -19.00 -3.94 -17.81
CA GLU A 284 -17.94 -4.96 -17.79
C GLU A 284 -16.61 -4.37 -17.30
N GLY A 285 -16.27 -3.17 -17.78
CA GLY A 285 -15.07 -2.46 -17.34
C GLY A 285 -15.14 -2.05 -15.87
N TRP A 286 -16.32 -1.69 -15.36
CA TRP A 286 -16.51 -1.46 -13.92
C TRP A 286 -16.32 -2.73 -13.10
N THR A 287 -16.83 -3.87 -13.56
CA THR A 287 -16.62 -5.17 -12.93
C THR A 287 -15.13 -5.50 -12.87
N VAL A 288 -14.40 -5.47 -13.99
CA VAL A 288 -12.94 -5.69 -14.02
C VAL A 288 -12.23 -4.79 -13.01
N ARG A 289 -12.59 -3.50 -12.97
CA ARG A 289 -11.99 -2.53 -12.06
C ARG A 289 -12.22 -2.86 -10.60
N TYR A 290 -13.42 -3.31 -10.23
CA TYR A 290 -13.73 -3.59 -8.83
C TYR A 290 -13.17 -4.93 -8.38
N GLU A 291 -13.25 -5.95 -9.22
CA GLU A 291 -12.67 -7.27 -8.92
C GLU A 291 -11.15 -7.18 -8.81
N TYR A 292 -10.46 -6.49 -9.72
CA TYR A 292 -9.00 -6.27 -9.60
C TYR A 292 -8.61 -5.55 -8.30
N LYS A 293 -9.39 -4.53 -7.89
CA LYS A 293 -9.13 -3.80 -6.64
C LYS A 293 -9.38 -4.66 -5.40
N MET A 294 -10.43 -5.48 -5.41
CA MET A 294 -10.72 -6.44 -4.35
C MET A 294 -9.59 -7.47 -4.25
N ALA A 295 -9.10 -7.96 -5.40
CA ALA A 295 -7.96 -8.87 -5.47
C ALA A 295 -6.71 -8.26 -4.81
N CYS A 296 -6.33 -7.04 -5.20
CA CYS A 296 -5.17 -6.36 -4.60
C CYS A 296 -5.33 -6.18 -3.08
N PHE A 297 -6.53 -5.83 -2.58
CA PHE A 297 -6.74 -5.67 -1.13
C PHE A 297 -6.81 -6.99 -0.36
N ALA A 298 -7.18 -8.10 -1.00
CA ALA A 298 -7.01 -9.43 -0.43
C ALA A 298 -5.53 -9.84 -0.41
N GLU A 299 -4.77 -9.53 -1.47
CA GLU A 299 -3.34 -9.78 -1.54
C GLU A 299 -2.57 -9.00 -0.47
N PHE A 300 -2.87 -7.71 -0.29
CA PHE A 300 -2.32 -6.91 0.83
C PHE A 300 -2.59 -7.51 2.21
N ARG A 301 -3.62 -8.36 2.36
CA ARG A 301 -3.95 -9.02 3.62
C ARG A 301 -3.31 -10.42 3.76
N GLY A 302 -2.68 -10.93 2.70
CA GLY A 302 -2.20 -12.31 2.63
C GLY A 302 -3.33 -13.35 2.47
N GLU A 303 -4.53 -12.93 2.06
CA GLU A 303 -5.66 -13.81 1.79
C GLU A 303 -5.60 -14.32 0.34
N ASP A 304 -4.61 -15.18 0.05
CA ASP A 304 -4.28 -15.56 -1.33
C ASP A 304 -5.43 -16.22 -2.08
N GLU A 305 -6.23 -17.09 -1.44
CA GLU A 305 -7.36 -17.75 -2.09
C GLU A 305 -8.45 -16.75 -2.49
N VAL A 306 -8.72 -15.77 -1.64
CA VAL A 306 -9.68 -14.71 -1.89
C VAL A 306 -9.15 -13.78 -2.99
N ALA A 307 -7.86 -13.44 -2.94
CA ALA A 307 -7.21 -12.65 -3.98
C ALA A 307 -7.26 -13.35 -5.33
N LEU A 308 -6.94 -14.65 -5.35
CA LEU A 308 -6.95 -15.51 -6.52
C LEU A 308 -8.33 -15.54 -7.16
N LYS A 309 -9.39 -15.74 -6.38
CA LYS A 309 -10.77 -15.73 -6.88
C LYS A 309 -11.11 -14.40 -7.56
N HIS A 310 -10.82 -13.28 -6.90
CA HIS A 310 -11.07 -11.97 -7.49
C HIS A 310 -10.22 -11.68 -8.74
N TYR A 311 -8.97 -12.16 -8.79
CA TYR A 311 -8.14 -12.08 -10.00
C TYR A 311 -8.73 -12.91 -11.15
N GLN A 312 -9.24 -14.10 -10.87
CA GLN A 312 -9.90 -14.97 -11.86
C GLN A 312 -11.21 -14.36 -12.38
N ASP A 313 -12.01 -13.75 -11.50
CA ASP A 313 -13.26 -13.07 -11.89
C ASP A 313 -12.97 -11.85 -12.77
N ALA A 314 -11.95 -11.06 -12.42
CA ALA A 314 -11.47 -9.95 -13.25
C ALA A 314 -10.97 -10.43 -14.62
N TYR A 315 -10.19 -11.51 -14.66
CA TYR A 315 -9.67 -12.11 -15.89
C TYR A 315 -10.79 -12.65 -16.79
N SER A 316 -11.74 -13.37 -16.21
CA SER A 316 -12.88 -13.94 -16.95
C SER A 316 -13.71 -12.82 -17.60
N THR A 317 -13.89 -11.70 -16.89
CA THR A 317 -14.56 -10.52 -17.45
C THR A 317 -13.74 -9.86 -18.56
N LEU A 318 -12.40 -9.79 -18.43
CA LEU A 318 -11.53 -9.31 -19.51
C LEU A 318 -11.63 -10.16 -20.78
N LEU A 319 -11.69 -11.49 -20.65
CA LEU A 319 -11.88 -12.39 -21.79
C LEU A 319 -13.20 -12.11 -22.52
N LEU A 320 -14.30 -11.87 -21.78
CA LEU A 320 -15.58 -11.46 -22.37
C LEU A 320 -15.44 -10.14 -23.14
N MET A 321 -14.70 -9.17 -22.60
CA MET A 321 -14.45 -7.90 -23.28
C MET A 321 -13.62 -8.07 -24.56
N PHE A 322 -12.60 -8.95 -24.55
CA PHE A 322 -11.80 -9.26 -25.73
C PHE A 322 -12.58 -9.99 -26.82
N GLY A 323 -13.59 -10.78 -26.44
CA GLY A 323 -14.49 -11.46 -27.38
C GLY A 323 -15.34 -10.53 -28.24
N SER A 324 -15.39 -9.23 -27.92
CA SER A 324 -16.17 -8.24 -28.67
C SER A 324 -15.32 -7.06 -29.13
N THR A 325 -15.12 -6.94 -30.44
CA THR A 325 -14.44 -5.79 -31.07
C THR A 325 -15.23 -4.48 -30.89
N ALA A 326 -16.52 -4.54 -30.53
CA ALA A 326 -17.33 -3.38 -30.17
C ALA A 326 -17.10 -2.89 -28.73
N ILE A 327 -16.56 -3.74 -27.86
CA ILE A 327 -16.22 -3.42 -26.47
C ILE A 327 -14.74 -2.99 -26.40
N LEU A 328 -13.83 -3.81 -26.93
CA LEU A 328 -12.40 -3.51 -27.03
C LEU A 328 -11.96 -3.61 -28.49
N PRO A 329 -12.07 -2.51 -29.26
CA PRO A 329 -11.59 -2.49 -30.63
C PRO A 329 -10.07 -2.74 -30.66
N PRO A 330 -9.58 -3.69 -31.48
CA PRO A 330 -8.15 -3.96 -31.60
C PRO A 330 -7.33 -2.73 -32.00
N ARG A 331 -6.04 -2.73 -31.65
CA ARG A 331 -5.08 -1.64 -31.95
C ARG A 331 -5.45 -0.27 -31.37
N THR A 332 -6.33 -0.24 -30.36
CA THR A 332 -6.60 0.97 -29.57
C THR A 332 -5.74 1.01 -28.31
N LYS A 333 -5.59 2.21 -27.73
CA LYS A 333 -4.95 2.38 -26.41
C LYS A 333 -5.62 1.49 -25.34
N ARG A 334 -6.96 1.42 -25.34
CA ARG A 334 -7.73 0.62 -24.37
C ARG A 334 -7.53 -0.87 -24.54
N TRP A 335 -7.43 -1.34 -25.77
CA TRP A 335 -7.09 -2.73 -26.04
C TRP A 335 -5.69 -3.06 -25.51
N ALA A 336 -4.70 -2.19 -25.72
CA ALA A 336 -3.34 -2.38 -25.19
C ALA A 336 -3.31 -2.35 -23.64
N GLU A 337 -4.03 -1.42 -23.01
CA GLU A 337 -4.17 -1.37 -21.54
C GLU A 337 -4.82 -2.64 -20.98
N ALA A 338 -5.90 -3.12 -21.61
CA ALA A 338 -6.58 -4.34 -21.21
C ALA A 338 -5.68 -5.57 -21.37
N LYS A 339 -4.89 -5.64 -22.45
CA LYS A 339 -3.95 -6.74 -22.69
C LYS A 339 -2.86 -6.76 -21.63
N VAL A 340 -2.22 -5.62 -21.37
CA VAL A 340 -1.21 -5.50 -20.30
C VAL A 340 -1.78 -5.91 -18.95
N LEU A 341 -3.02 -5.51 -18.63
CA LEU A 341 -3.67 -5.91 -17.39
C LEU A 341 -3.93 -7.42 -17.33
N SER A 342 -4.41 -8.01 -18.44
CA SER A 342 -4.67 -9.45 -18.57
C SER A 342 -3.40 -10.27 -18.34
N ASP A 343 -2.31 -9.91 -19.02
CA ASP A 343 -1.01 -10.58 -18.90
C ASP A 343 -0.47 -10.50 -17.45
N CYS A 344 -0.59 -9.32 -16.82
CA CYS A 344 -0.20 -9.14 -15.42
C CYS A 344 -1.05 -9.97 -14.45
N ILE A 345 -2.37 -10.11 -14.69
CA ILE A 345 -3.25 -10.94 -13.87
C ILE A 345 -2.87 -12.43 -14.03
N ASP A 346 -2.56 -12.89 -15.23
CA ASP A 346 -2.11 -14.27 -15.46
C ASP A 346 -0.84 -14.57 -14.64
N LEU A 347 0.10 -13.63 -14.61
CA LEU A 347 1.29 -13.71 -13.77
C LEU A 347 1.01 -13.62 -12.28
N LYS A 348 -0.13 -13.08 -11.84
CA LYS A 348 -0.57 -13.12 -10.43
C LYS A 348 -1.23 -14.44 -10.06
N VAL A 349 -1.89 -15.08 -11.03
CA VAL A 349 -2.63 -16.34 -10.85
C VAL A 349 -1.71 -17.57 -10.86
N CYS A 350 -0.64 -17.59 -11.65
CA CYS A 350 0.22 -18.78 -11.75
C CYS A 350 1.18 -18.99 -10.54
N PRO A 351 1.83 -17.99 -9.92
CA PRO A 351 2.72 -18.18 -8.77
C PRO A 351 2.03 -18.72 -7.51
N ALA A 352 0.79 -18.27 -7.24
CA ALA A 352 -0.04 -18.73 -6.12
C ALA A 352 -0.33 -20.25 -6.13
N ARG A 353 -0.02 -20.94 -7.24
CA ARG A 353 -0.34 -22.35 -7.50
C ARG A 353 0.87 -23.29 -7.53
N SER A 354 2.08 -22.82 -7.20
CA SER A 354 3.30 -23.64 -7.31
C SER A 354 3.44 -24.77 -6.26
N ASN A 355 2.57 -24.85 -5.25
CA ASN A 355 2.59 -25.93 -4.25
C ASN A 355 1.64 -27.10 -4.57
N ASP A 356 0.88 -27.08 -5.66
CA ASP A 356 -0.08 -28.14 -5.99
C ASP A 356 0.17 -28.72 -7.41
N SER A 357 0.53 -30.00 -7.46
CA SER A 357 1.04 -30.71 -8.65
C SER A 357 -0.01 -30.93 -9.74
N HIS A 358 -1.30 -31.07 -9.38
CA HIS A 358 -2.38 -31.36 -10.34
C HIS A 358 -2.77 -30.17 -11.22
N HIS A 359 -2.43 -28.94 -10.80
CA HIS A 359 -2.90 -27.71 -11.46
C HIS A 359 -1.90 -27.09 -12.48
N ARG A 360 -0.71 -27.69 -12.64
CA ARG A 360 0.30 -27.27 -13.65
C ARG A 360 -0.21 -27.36 -15.10
N ILE A 361 -1.09 -28.32 -15.39
CA ILE A 361 -1.68 -28.55 -16.72
C ILE A 361 -2.58 -27.38 -17.15
N HIS A 362 -3.21 -26.70 -16.19
CA HIS A 362 -4.15 -25.61 -16.45
C HIS A 362 -3.45 -24.26 -16.75
N CYS A 363 -2.27 -23.99 -16.18
CA CYS A 363 -1.47 -22.82 -16.53
C CYS A 363 -0.93 -22.97 -17.98
N SER A 364 -0.57 -24.19 -18.43
CA SER A 364 -0.20 -24.45 -19.84
C SER A 364 -1.33 -24.18 -20.84
N SER A 365 -2.57 -24.57 -20.51
CA SER A 365 -3.74 -24.29 -21.35
C SER A 365 -4.11 -22.80 -21.41
N ARG A 366 -3.94 -22.05 -20.30
CA ARG A 366 -4.19 -20.60 -20.25
C ARG A 366 -3.10 -19.77 -20.94
N TYR A 367 -1.84 -20.19 -20.84
CA TYR A 367 -0.76 -19.64 -21.67
C TYR A 367 -1.06 -19.82 -23.16
N ALA A 368 -1.67 -20.93 -23.58
CA ALA A 368 -2.12 -21.13 -24.96
C ALA A 368 -3.23 -20.12 -25.36
N SER A 369 -4.20 -19.83 -24.49
CA SER A 369 -5.20 -18.77 -24.75
C SER A 369 -4.59 -17.37 -24.86
N CYS A 370 -3.58 -17.05 -24.04
CA CYS A 370 -2.84 -15.79 -24.10
C CYS A 370 -1.97 -15.67 -25.37
N ILE A 371 -1.40 -16.80 -25.83
CA ILE A 371 -0.72 -16.92 -27.13
C ILE A 371 -1.73 -16.75 -28.26
N CYS A 372 -2.94 -17.32 -28.20
CA CYS A 372 -3.99 -17.13 -29.20
C CYS A 372 -4.45 -15.66 -29.31
N ILE A 373 -4.60 -14.95 -28.18
CA ILE A 373 -4.89 -13.51 -28.16
C ILE A 373 -3.74 -12.72 -28.82
N THR A 374 -2.50 -13.18 -28.65
CA THR A 374 -1.32 -12.56 -29.28
C THR A 374 -1.21 -12.91 -30.77
N MET A 375 -1.51 -14.14 -31.19
CA MET A 375 -1.48 -14.57 -32.59
C MET A 375 -2.60 -13.92 -33.43
N SER A 376 -3.76 -13.66 -32.83
CA SER A 376 -4.85 -12.94 -33.51
C SER A 376 -4.50 -11.48 -33.86
N THR A 377 -3.41 -10.93 -33.30
CA THR A 377 -2.90 -9.60 -33.68
C THR A 377 -1.96 -9.61 -34.88
N HIS A 378 -1.43 -10.78 -35.27
CA HIS A 378 -0.37 -10.90 -36.27
C HIS A 378 -0.75 -11.61 -37.57
N SER A 379 -1.91 -12.26 -37.70
CA SER A 379 -2.23 -13.01 -38.93
C SER A 379 -3.28 -12.33 -39.82
N HIS A 380 -2.80 -11.67 -40.88
CA HIS A 380 -3.39 -11.88 -42.21
C HIS A 380 -2.86 -13.23 -42.69
N SER A 381 -3.66 -14.30 -42.61
CA SER A 381 -3.56 -15.50 -43.44
C SER A 381 -4.59 -16.54 -43.00
N HIS A 382 -5.48 -16.87 -43.93
CA HIS A 382 -6.67 -17.71 -43.78
C HIS A 382 -6.40 -19.21 -43.48
N SER A 383 -5.22 -19.61 -43.01
CA SER A 383 -4.81 -21.03 -43.03
C SER A 383 -4.59 -21.71 -41.66
N ILE A 384 -4.76 -21.02 -40.52
CA ILE A 384 -4.33 -21.56 -39.20
C ILE A 384 -5.51 -21.91 -38.27
N LEU A 385 -6.76 -21.76 -38.71
CA LEU A 385 -7.93 -22.22 -37.93
C LEU A 385 -8.07 -23.75 -37.91
N ALA A 386 -7.41 -24.48 -38.83
CA ALA A 386 -7.49 -25.93 -38.91
C ALA A 386 -6.63 -26.67 -37.87
N THR A 387 -5.57 -26.04 -37.34
CA THR A 387 -4.61 -26.73 -36.46
C THR A 387 -5.08 -26.80 -35.00
N CYS A 388 -5.92 -25.86 -34.55
CA CYS A 388 -6.46 -25.89 -33.17
C CYS A 388 -7.60 -26.90 -32.98
N ALA A 389 -8.31 -27.30 -34.04
CA ALA A 389 -9.37 -28.30 -33.97
C ALA A 389 -8.83 -29.74 -33.78
N ASN A 390 -7.60 -30.01 -34.24
CA ASN A 390 -7.01 -31.35 -34.18
C ASN A 390 -6.33 -31.69 -32.84
N LEU A 391 -6.17 -30.73 -31.92
CA LEU A 391 -5.62 -30.97 -30.57
C LEU A 391 -6.70 -31.33 -29.53
N GLN A 392 -7.99 -31.17 -29.85
CA GLN A 392 -9.09 -31.62 -28.99
C GLN A 392 -9.52 -33.07 -29.27
N THR A 393 -9.10 -33.68 -30.38
CA THR A 393 -9.51 -35.04 -30.79
C THR A 393 -8.48 -36.13 -30.53
N SER A 394 -7.27 -35.81 -30.06
CA SER A 394 -6.19 -36.81 -29.86
C SER A 394 -6.01 -37.30 -28.41
N HIS A 395 -6.90 -36.98 -27.49
CA HIS A 395 -6.93 -37.57 -26.13
C HIS A 395 -8.19 -38.41 -25.93
N GLY A 396 -8.25 -39.51 -26.66
CA GLY A 396 -9.20 -40.58 -26.44
C GLY A 396 -8.69 -41.82 -27.15
N VAL A 397 -8.16 -42.78 -26.37
CA VAL A 397 -8.03 -44.23 -26.61
C VAL A 397 -6.68 -44.72 -26.04
N GLY A 398 -6.76 -45.64 -25.07
CA GLY A 398 -5.63 -46.44 -24.61
C GLY A 398 -5.72 -46.90 -23.15
N GLU A 399 -6.65 -47.83 -22.86
CA GLU A 399 -6.24 -49.06 -22.15
C GLU A 399 -5.48 -49.96 -23.13
#